data_AF-A0AAU7PVU0-F1
#
_entry.id   AF-A0AAU7PVU0-F1
#
_cell.length_a   1.000
_cell.length_b   1.000
_cell.length_c   1.000
_cell.angle_alpha   90.00
_cell.angle_beta   90.00
_cell.angle_gamma   90.00
#
_symmetry.space_group_name_H-M   'P 1'
#
loop_
_entity.id
_entity.type
_entity.pdbx_description
1 polymer ?
#
loop_
_entity_poly.entity_id
_entity_poly.type
_entity_poly.pdbx_seq_one_letter_code
_entity_poly.pdbx_strand_id
1 'polypeptide(L)'
;MMEQILQSSLLITALGLIFIVLFQIVKAATGLVLIGLIGSLAFMEIFGIYLFFTERNLYTEDLATNGIWSFTGFYIASNFLFFLTLMIRLWRKRVA
;
A
#
# COMPACT_ATOMS: atom_id res chain seq x y z
N MET A 1 -36.55 -17.08 -33.98
CA MET A 1 -36.18 -15.65 -33.97
C MET A 1 -36.36 -15.01 -32.58
N MET A 2 -37.56 -15.09 -31.97
CA MET A 2 -37.81 -14.54 -30.62
C MET A 2 -36.95 -15.15 -29.50
N GLU A 3 -36.73 -16.46 -29.52
CA GLU A 3 -35.91 -17.16 -28.52
C GLU A 3 -34.44 -16.68 -28.52
N GLN A 4 -33.87 -16.46 -29.71
CA GLN A 4 -32.51 -15.96 -29.86
C GLN A 4 -32.37 -14.49 -29.41
N ILE A 5 -33.40 -13.67 -29.62
CA ILE A 5 -33.47 -12.29 -29.14
C ILE A 5 -33.57 -12.29 -27.60
N LEU A 6 -34.40 -13.15 -27.02
CA LEU A 6 -34.51 -13.28 -25.57
C LEU A 6 -33.19 -13.78 -24.95
N GLN A 7 -32.57 -14.81 -25.53
CA GLN A 7 -31.31 -15.36 -25.04
C GLN A 7 -30.17 -14.34 -25.12
N SER A 8 -30.05 -13.58 -26.22
CA SER A 8 -29.03 -12.54 -26.35
C SER A 8 -29.25 -11.38 -25.37
N SER A 9 -30.49 -10.94 -25.15
CA SER A 9 -30.79 -9.91 -24.14
C SER A 9 -30.47 -10.37 -22.71
N LEU A 10 -30.74 -11.63 -22.38
CA LEU A 10 -30.38 -12.24 -21.10
C LEU A 10 -28.87 -12.32 -20.92
N LEU A 11 -28.11 -12.70 -21.95
CA LEU A 11 -26.65 -12.74 -21.90
C LEU A 11 -26.03 -11.36 -21.67
N ILE A 12 -26.52 -10.33 -22.35
CA ILE A 12 -26.05 -8.94 -22.16
C ILE A 12 -26.34 -8.49 -20.73
N THR A 13 -27.53 -8.79 -20.21
CA THR A 13 -27.91 -8.45 -18.84
C THR A 13 -27.03 -9.16 -17.82
N ALA A 14 -26.83 -10.48 -17.98
CA ALA A 14 -25.98 -11.27 -17.10
C ALA A 14 -24.53 -10.75 -17.10
N LEU A 15 -23.98 -10.44 -18.27
CA LEU A 15 -22.64 -9.86 -18.40
C LEU A 15 -22.54 -8.50 -17.69
N GLY A 16 -23.54 -7.64 -17.87
CA GLY A 16 -23.63 -6.35 -17.18
C GLY A 16 -23.65 -6.50 -15.65
N LEU A 17 -24.43 -7.45 -15.13
CA LEU A 17 -24.47 -7.75 -13.70
C LEU A 17 -23.12 -8.25 -13.17
N ILE A 18 -22.43 -9.13 -13.91
CA ILE A 18 -21.09 -9.60 -13.55
C ILE A 18 -20.10 -8.43 -13.45
N PHE A 19 -20.10 -7.52 -14.43
CA PHE A 19 -19.22 -6.35 -14.40
C PHE A 19 -19.51 -5.43 -13.21
N ILE A 20 -20.79 -5.21 -12.87
CA ILE A 20 -21.17 -4.42 -11.70
C ILE A 20 -20.62 -5.05 -10.43
N VAL A 21 -20.78 -6.37 -10.26
CA VAL A 21 -20.26 -7.09 -9.08
C VAL A 21 -18.75 -6.99 -9.00
N LEU A 22 -18.03 -7.26 -10.11
CA LEU A 22 -16.57 -7.17 -10.16
C LEU A 22 -16.08 -5.75 -9.82
N PHE A 23 -16.76 -4.72 -10.32
CA PHE A 23 -16.42 -3.34 -10.00
C PHE A 23 -16.53 -3.04 -8.50
N GLN A 24 -17.59 -3.53 -7.84
CA GLN A 24 -17.73 -3.36 -6.38
C GLN A 24 -16.64 -4.10 -5.61
N ILE A 25 -16.26 -5.30 -6.05
CA ILE A 25 -15.17 -6.08 -5.44
C ILE A 25 -13.84 -5.32 -5.57
N VAL A 26 -13.50 -4.84 -6.76
CA VAL A 26 -12.25 -4.08 -6.98
C VAL A 26 -12.23 -2.81 -6.12
N LYS A 27 -13.36 -2.10 -6.03
CA LYS A 27 -13.48 -0.91 -5.19
C LYS A 27 -13.24 -1.22 -3.71
N ALA A 28 -13.86 -2.29 -3.20
CA ALA A 28 -13.68 -2.73 -1.82
C ALA A 28 -12.25 -3.21 -1.55
N ALA A 29 -11.69 -4.02 -2.44
CA ALA A 29 -10.31 -4.53 -2.35
C ALA A 29 -9.30 -3.39 -2.34
N THR A 30 -9.49 -2.38 -3.20
CA THR A 30 -8.64 -1.18 -3.22
C THR A 30 -8.68 -0.45 -1.88
N GLY A 31 -9.86 -0.29 -1.29
CA GLY A 31 -10.00 0.29 0.05
C GLY A 31 -9.25 -0.49 1.12
N LEU A 32 -9.36 -1.81 1.12
CA LEU A 32 -8.64 -2.69 2.06
C LEU A 32 -7.12 -2.61 1.86
N VAL A 33 -6.66 -2.59 0.61
CA VAL A 33 -5.23 -2.43 0.30
C VAL A 33 -4.71 -1.09 0.80
N LEU A 34 -5.45 0.01 0.61
CA LEU A 34 -5.04 1.33 1.11
C LEU A 34 -4.98 1.37 2.64
N ILE A 35 -5.96 0.79 3.33
CA ILE A 35 -5.94 0.69 4.80
C ILE A 35 -4.76 -0.16 5.27
N GLY A 36 -4.53 -1.30 4.61
CA GLY A 36 -3.39 -2.18 4.90
C GLY A 36 -2.06 -1.47 4.69
N LEU A 37 -1.90 -0.69 3.62
CA LEU A 37 -0.69 0.09 3.34
C LEU A 37 -0.45 1.16 4.41
N ILE A 38 -1.47 1.97 4.74
CA ILE A 38 -1.35 3.01 5.77
C ILE A 38 -1.06 2.37 7.13
N GLY A 39 -1.76 1.29 7.48
CA GLY A 39 -1.54 0.54 8.71
C GLY A 39 -0.14 -0.06 8.79
N SER A 40 0.36 -0.61 7.70
CA SER A 40 1.73 -1.17 7.62
C SER A 40 2.79 -0.09 7.78
N LEU A 41 2.60 1.08 7.17
CA LEU A 41 3.49 2.24 7.37
C LEU A 41 3.47 2.71 8.82
N ALA A 42 2.28 2.89 9.42
CA ALA A 42 2.16 3.34 10.80
C ALA A 42 2.78 2.33 11.80
N PHE A 43 2.50 1.03 11.60
CA PHE A 43 3.09 -0.04 12.40
C PHE A 43 4.61 -0.03 12.31
N MET A 44 5.13 0.09 11.09
CA MET A 44 6.57 0.11 10.85
C MET A 44 7.27 1.27 11.53
N GLU A 45 6.68 2.46 11.52
CA GLU A 45 7.26 3.61 12.22
C GLU A 45 7.29 3.41 13.73
N ILE A 46 6.17 2.99 14.33
CA ILE A 46 6.08 2.78 15.79
C ILE A 46 7.04 1.66 16.22
N PHE A 47 7.02 0.54 15.51
CA PHE A 47 7.85 -0.62 15.85
C PHE A 47 9.33 -0.39 15.54
N GLY A 48 9.65 0.33 14.45
CA GLY A 48 11.01 0.73 14.12
C GLY A 48 11.62 1.65 15.17
N ILE A 49 10.85 2.62 15.68
CA ILE A 49 11.25 3.47 16.81
C ILE A 49 11.49 2.62 18.06
N TYR A 50 10.58 1.69 18.37
CA TYR A 50 10.73 0.78 19.50
C TYR A 50 12.02 -0.05 19.41
N LEU A 51 12.29 -0.68 18.25
CA LEU A 51 13.52 -1.44 18.01
C LEU A 51 14.76 -0.54 18.15
N PHE A 52 14.71 0.67 17.61
CA PHE A 52 15.84 1.59 17.63
C PHE A 52 16.21 2.05 19.05
N PHE A 53 15.21 2.34 19.90
CA PHE A 53 15.46 2.83 21.25
C PHE A 53 15.59 1.73 22.30
N THR A 54 14.82 0.66 22.18
CA THR A 54 14.66 -0.35 23.24
C THR A 54 15.40 -1.64 22.91
N GLU A 55 15.27 -2.14 21.68
CA GLU A 55 15.77 -3.45 21.27
C GLU A 55 16.88 -3.34 20.21
N ARG A 56 17.94 -2.60 20.55
CA ARG A 56 19.03 -2.28 19.61
C ARG A 56 19.75 -3.49 19.04
N ASN A 57 19.86 -4.57 19.81
CA ASN A 57 20.50 -5.80 19.34
C ASN A 57 19.72 -6.39 18.16
N LEU A 58 18.41 -6.54 18.31
CA LEU A 58 17.51 -7.02 17.24
C LEU A 58 17.53 -6.09 16.03
N TYR A 59 17.53 -4.77 16.26
CA TYR A 59 17.65 -3.77 15.18
C TYR A 59 18.92 -3.99 14.34
N THR A 60 20.08 -4.11 15.00
CA THR A 60 21.36 -4.28 14.28
C THR A 60 21.54 -5.66 13.68
N GLU A 61 21.04 -6.70 14.33
CA GLU A 61 21.16 -8.09 13.87
C GLU A 61 20.32 -8.34 12.61
N ASP A 62 19.08 -7.84 12.60
CA ASP A 62 18.22 -7.90 11.43
C ASP A 62 18.82 -7.14 10.24
N LEU A 63 19.33 -5.92 10.49
CA LEU A 63 19.99 -5.12 9.46
C LEU A 63 21.28 -5.77 8.93
N ALA A 64 22.10 -6.36 9.79
CA ALA A 64 23.34 -7.02 9.38
C ALA A 64 23.08 -8.30 8.58
N THR A 65 22.03 -9.04 8.92
CA THR A 65 21.68 -10.32 8.28
C THR A 65 21.00 -10.10 6.94
N ASN A 66 20.03 -9.19 6.89
CA ASN A 66 19.10 -9.05 5.77
C ASN A 66 19.28 -7.74 4.98
N GLY A 67 20.13 -6.82 5.46
CA GLY A 67 20.46 -5.57 4.77
C GLY A 67 19.23 -4.71 4.50
N ILE A 68 19.08 -4.23 3.26
CA ILE A 68 17.96 -3.35 2.86
C ILE A 68 16.60 -4.08 2.80
N TRP A 69 16.62 -5.41 2.68
CA TRP A 69 15.41 -6.25 2.66
C TRP A 69 14.93 -6.64 4.07
N SER A 70 15.70 -6.26 5.09
CA SER A 70 15.33 -6.39 6.50
C SER A 70 14.18 -5.45 6.88
N PHE A 71 13.46 -5.75 7.96
CA PHE A 71 12.47 -4.82 8.50
C PHE A 71 13.13 -3.49 8.85
N THR A 72 14.30 -3.57 9.49
CA THR A 72 15.08 -2.42 9.94
C THR A 72 15.60 -1.56 8.77
N GLY A 73 16.07 -2.21 7.71
CA GLY A 73 16.55 -1.56 6.50
C GLY A 73 15.44 -0.85 5.75
N PHE A 74 14.27 -1.48 5.66
CA PHE A 74 13.10 -0.85 5.07
C PHE A 74 12.62 0.35 5.91
N TYR A 75 12.61 0.26 7.24
CA TYR A 75 12.32 1.38 8.15
C TYR A 75 13.26 2.57 7.91
N ILE A 76 14.58 2.33 7.82
CA ILE A 76 15.58 3.37 7.53
C ILE A 76 15.33 4.01 6.16
N ALA A 77 15.13 3.19 5.12
CA ALA A 77 14.92 3.67 3.76
C ALA A 77 13.64 4.51 3.63
N SER A 78 12.55 4.06 4.25
CA SER A 78 11.27 4.76 4.31
C SER A 78 11.45 6.15 4.95
N ASN A 79 12.08 6.21 6.14
CA ASN A 79 12.34 7.46 6.84
C ASN A 79 13.23 8.42 6.05
N PHE A 80 14.27 7.89 5.41
CA PHE A 80 15.14 8.69 4.55
C PHE A 80 14.38 9.31 3.38
N LEU A 81 13.49 8.54 2.74
CA LEU A 81 12.66 9.01 1.63
C LEU A 81 11.66 10.07 2.08
N PHE A 82 11.03 9.90 3.25
CA PHE A 82 10.14 10.91 3.84
C PHE A 82 10.88 12.21 4.14
N PHE A 83 12.07 12.13 4.75
CA PHE A 83 12.90 13.29 5.05
C PHE A 83 13.33 14.02 3.77
N LEU A 84 13.80 13.29 2.76
CA LEU A 84 14.19 13.85 1.47
C LEU A 84 13.02 14.57 0.80
N THR A 85 11.84 13.95 0.80
CA THR A 85 10.61 14.53 0.24
C THR A 85 10.24 15.83 0.95
N LEU A 86 10.36 15.86 2.29
CA LEU A 86 10.12 17.06 3.09
C LEU A 86 11.13 18.17 2.73
N MET A 87 12.42 17.85 2.63
CA MET A 87 13.47 18.82 2.27
C MET A 87 13.24 19.42 0.89
N ILE A 88 12.96 18.61 -0.12
CA ILE A 88 12.64 19.08 -1.47
C ILE A 88 11.42 20.01 -1.46
N ARG A 89 10.38 19.66 -0.68
CA ARG A 89 9.17 20.48 -0.55
C ARG A 89 9.47 21.83 0.11
N LEU A 90 10.28 21.84 1.18
CA LEU A 90 10.68 23.05 1.88
C LEU A 90 11.55 23.96 1.01
N TRP A 91 12.50 23.38 0.27
CA TRP A 91 13.37 24.14 -0.62
C TRP A 91 12.58 24.82 -1.74
N ARG A 92 11.67 24.10 -2.39
CA ARG A 92 10.79 24.66 -3.43
C ARG A 92 9.95 25.84 -2.94
N LYS A 93 9.43 25.77 -1.70
CA LYS A 93 8.69 26.87 -1.07
C LYS A 93 9.54 28.11 -0.77
N ARG A 94 10.87 27.97 -0.69
CA ARG A 94 11.78 29.11 -0.46
C ARG A 94 12.26 29.76 -1.76
N VAL A 95 12.23 29.01 -2.87
CA VAL A 95 12.72 29.46 -4.19
C VAL A 95 11.60 30.05 -5.05
N ALA A 96 10.34 29.63 -4.83
CA ALA A 96 9.15 30.26 -5.41
C ALA A 96 8.69 31.45 -4.57
#